data_AF-A0A3D2PB89-F1
#
_entry.id   AF-A0A3D2PB89-F1
#
_cell.length_a   1.000
_cell.length_b   1.000
_cell.length_c   1.000
_cell.angle_alpha   90.00
_cell.angle_beta   90.00
_cell.angle_gamma   90.00
#
_symmetry.space_group_name_H-M   'P 1'
#
loop_
_entity.id
_entity.type
_entity.pdbx_description
1 polymer ?
#
loop_
_entity_poly.entity_id
_entity_poly.type
_entity_poly.pdbx_seq_one_letter_code
_entity_poly.pdbx_strand_id
1 'polypeptide(L)'
;MKEGNFEMDKRKIEENIFKGLMIFSTLVVVGSLVLILVTVFLKGFKALNLDMLIRTPKGGYYLGKEGGILNAILGSIVLGIGATLLALILSLPLVFYLNLYLKKNSRLALSVRFFLDVLWGIPSIVYGAFGFIVMIFLGLQASLLA
;
A
#
# COMPACT_ATOMS: atom_id res chain seq x y z
N MET A 1 -16.20 -41.06 -38.99
CA MET A 1 -15.33 -40.89 -37.81
C MET A 1 -14.25 -39.82 -38.06
N LYS A 2 -14.61 -38.56 -38.34
CA LYS A 2 -13.63 -37.46 -38.62
C LYS A 2 -13.95 -36.12 -37.95
N GLU A 3 -14.93 -36.05 -37.05
CA GLU A 3 -15.35 -34.78 -36.42
C GLU A 3 -14.60 -34.47 -35.11
N GLY A 4 -13.98 -35.46 -34.46
CA GLY A 4 -13.30 -35.27 -33.17
C GLY A 4 -11.97 -34.52 -33.19
N ASN A 5 -11.32 -34.36 -34.36
CA ASN A 5 -10.03 -33.66 -34.46
C ASN A 5 -10.18 -32.14 -34.66
N PHE A 6 -11.30 -31.67 -35.23
CA PHE A 6 -11.47 -30.25 -35.57
C PHE A 6 -11.82 -29.37 -34.36
N GLU A 7 -12.56 -29.90 -33.38
CA GLU A 7 -12.88 -29.17 -32.15
C GLU A 7 -11.67 -29.03 -31.21
N MET A 8 -10.78 -30.03 -31.20
CA MET A 8 -9.59 -30.01 -30.37
C MET A 8 -8.55 -28.98 -30.87
N ASP A 9 -8.50 -28.72 -32.18
CA ASP A 9 -7.61 -27.71 -32.78
C ASP A 9 -8.07 -26.27 -32.48
N LYS A 10 -9.38 -26.00 -32.52
CA LYS A 10 -9.93 -24.67 -32.17
C LYS A 10 -9.65 -24.28 -30.72
N ARG A 11 -9.82 -25.23 -29.78
CA ARG A 11 -9.51 -25.01 -28.36
C ARG A 11 -8.03 -24.72 -28.12
N LYS A 12 -7.13 -25.42 -28.83
CA LYS A 12 -5.68 -25.20 -28.74
C LYS A 12 -5.25 -23.85 -29.30
N ILE A 13 -5.87 -23.41 -30.39
CA ILE A 13 -5.61 -22.09 -30.98
C ILE A 13 -6.09 -20.99 -30.02
N GLU A 14 -7.29 -21.12 -29.47
CA GLU A 14 -7.84 -20.19 -28.48
C GLU A 14 -6.95 -20.11 -27.23
N GLU A 15 -6.56 -21.26 -26.69
CA GLU A 15 -5.65 -21.35 -25.54
C GLU A 15 -4.31 -20.67 -25.81
N ASN A 16 -3.73 -20.87 -27.00
CA ASN A 16 -2.46 -20.23 -27.38
C ASN A 16 -2.60 -18.72 -27.56
N ILE A 17 -3.73 -18.24 -28.08
CA ILE A 17 -4.01 -16.79 -28.20
C ILE A 17 -4.10 -16.18 -26.80
N PHE A 18 -4.88 -16.77 -25.88
CA PHE A 18 -4.99 -16.26 -24.51
C PHE A 18 -3.66 -16.34 -23.76
N LYS A 19 -2.87 -17.40 -23.94
CA LYS A 19 -1.50 -17.49 -23.40
C LYS A 19 -0.60 -16.39 -23.95
N GLY A 20 -0.66 -16.12 -25.26
CA GLY A 20 0.08 -15.02 -25.89
C GLY A 20 -0.30 -13.66 -25.31
N LEU A 21 -1.59 -13.39 -25.16
CA LEU A 21 -2.11 -12.15 -24.57
C LEU A 21 -1.72 -12.00 -23.10
N MET A 22 -1.79 -13.08 -22.32
CA MET A 22 -1.35 -13.09 -20.91
C MET A 22 0.14 -12.75 -20.80
N ILE A 23 1.00 -13.43 -21.56
CA ILE A 23 2.45 -13.19 -21.55
C ILE A 23 2.74 -11.76 -21.99
N PHE A 24 2.09 -11.27 -23.04
CA PHE A 24 2.26 -9.90 -23.51
C PHE A 24 1.86 -8.87 -22.44
N SER A 25 0.68 -9.05 -21.83
CA SER A 25 0.21 -8.19 -20.73
C SER A 25 1.19 -8.18 -19.56
N THR A 26 1.67 -9.36 -19.13
CA THR A 26 2.69 -9.46 -18.08
C THR A 26 3.99 -8.75 -18.46
N LEU A 27 4.47 -8.92 -19.70
CA LEU A 27 5.67 -8.24 -20.18
C LEU A 27 5.50 -6.71 -20.21
N VAL A 28 4.32 -6.20 -20.57
CA VAL A 28 4.03 -4.76 -20.54
C VAL A 28 4.05 -4.24 -19.11
N VAL A 29 3.40 -4.92 -18.16
CA VAL A 29 3.36 -4.50 -16.76
C VAL A 29 4.76 -4.56 -16.12
N VAL A 30 5.45 -5.69 -16.26
CA VAL A 30 6.79 -5.88 -15.70
C VAL A 30 7.79 -4.94 -16.39
N GLY A 31 7.71 -4.80 -17.71
CA GLY A 31 8.54 -3.87 -18.48
C GLY A 31 8.34 -2.43 -18.02
N SER A 32 7.09 -2.01 -17.80
CA SER A 32 6.77 -0.67 -17.27
C SER A 32 7.34 -0.45 -15.87
N LEU A 33 7.19 -1.45 -14.99
CA LEU A 33 7.77 -1.40 -13.64
C LEU A 33 9.29 -1.27 -13.69
N VAL A 34 9.96 -2.09 -14.50
CA VAL A 34 11.41 -2.02 -14.69
C VAL A 34 11.83 -0.66 -15.23
N LEU A 35 11.10 -0.12 -16.21
CA LEU A 35 11.35 1.22 -16.76
C LEU A 35 11.28 2.30 -15.69
N ILE A 36 10.25 2.27 -14.85
CA ILE A 36 10.07 3.21 -13.73
C ILE A 36 11.24 3.07 -12.75
N LEU A 37 11.55 1.85 -12.31
CA LEU A 37 12.63 1.59 -11.35
C LEU A 37 13.99 2.04 -11.88
N VAL A 38 14.33 1.69 -13.13
CA VAL A 38 15.59 2.10 -13.77
C VAL A 38 15.66 3.62 -13.90
N THR A 39 14.56 4.26 -14.33
CA THR A 39 14.51 5.72 -14.47
C THR A 39 14.68 6.42 -13.12
N VAL A 40 14.00 5.94 -12.08
CA VAL A 40 14.11 6.46 -10.71
C VAL A 40 15.52 6.25 -10.18
N PHE A 41 16.15 5.10 -10.44
CA PHE A 41 17.50 4.82 -9.98
C PHE A 41 18.54 5.71 -10.67
N LEU A 42 18.51 5.80 -12.01
CA LEU A 42 19.49 6.60 -12.77
C LEU A 42 19.35 8.10 -12.49
N LYS A 43 18.13 8.61 -12.37
CA LYS A 43 17.89 10.02 -12.04
C LYS A 43 18.13 10.31 -10.56
N GLY A 44 17.71 9.40 -9.69
CA GLY A 44 17.87 9.50 -8.24
C GLY A 44 19.33 9.46 -7.81
N PHE A 45 20.14 8.55 -8.38
CA PHE A 45 21.57 8.43 -8.04
C PHE A 45 22.35 9.72 -8.29
N LYS A 46 22.04 10.45 -9.38
CA LYS A 46 22.66 11.74 -9.67
C LYS A 46 22.23 12.85 -8.70
N ALA A 47 21.06 12.72 -8.08
CA ALA A 47 20.52 13.67 -7.11
C ALA A 47 20.88 13.32 -5.65
N LEU A 48 21.38 12.11 -5.38
CA LEU A 48 21.76 11.68 -4.04
C LEU A 48 23.06 12.38 -3.59
N ASN A 49 22.91 13.31 -2.66
CA ASN A 49 24.01 13.87 -1.88
C ASN A 49 23.66 13.84 -0.38
N LEU A 50 24.68 14.03 0.47
CA LEU A 50 24.49 13.96 1.92
C LEU A 50 23.56 15.08 2.44
N ASP A 51 23.62 16.26 1.82
CA ASP A 51 22.72 17.37 2.14
C ASP A 51 21.25 17.04 1.85
N MET A 52 20.94 16.31 0.78
CA MET A 52 19.56 15.85 0.50
C MET A 52 19.04 14.96 1.63
N LEU A 53 19.88 14.15 2.28
CA LEU A 53 19.42 13.23 3.33
C LEU A 53 19.23 13.94 4.68
N ILE A 54 20.12 14.88 5.03
CA ILE A 54 20.20 15.46 6.38
C ILE A 54 19.55 16.84 6.46
N ARG A 55 19.28 17.52 5.34
CA ARG A 55 18.60 18.82 5.37
C ARG A 55 17.09 18.65 5.33
N THR A 56 16.40 19.59 5.98
CA THR A 56 14.96 19.75 5.83
C THR A 56 14.63 20.35 4.45
N PRO A 57 13.44 20.08 3.90
CA PRO A 57 13.01 20.67 2.64
C PRO A 57 12.92 22.21 2.77
N LYS A 58 13.44 22.92 1.77
CA LYS A 58 13.44 24.40 1.68
C LYS A 58 12.69 24.81 0.42
N GLY A 59 11.38 24.63 0.47
CA GLY A 59 10.46 24.94 -0.61
C GLY A 59 9.08 24.48 -0.21
N GLY A 60 8.05 25.26 -0.55
CA GLY A 60 6.67 24.89 -0.23
C GLY A 60 6.31 23.51 -0.78
N TYR A 61 5.31 22.87 -0.17
CA TYR A 61 4.88 21.48 -0.38
C TYR A 61 4.71 21.03 -1.85
N TYR A 62 4.50 21.98 -2.77
CA TYR A 62 4.14 21.73 -4.17
C TYR A 62 5.20 22.10 -5.21
N LEU A 63 6.21 22.89 -4.85
CA LEU A 63 7.30 23.27 -5.75
C LEU A 63 8.62 23.06 -5.01
N GLY A 64 9.09 21.81 -5.06
CA GLY A 64 10.42 21.43 -4.59
C GLY A 64 11.49 22.21 -5.35
N LYS A 65 11.86 23.37 -4.80
CA LYS A 65 12.89 24.22 -5.37
C LYS A 65 14.24 23.93 -4.73
N GLU A 66 14.31 23.75 -3.40
CA GLU A 66 15.57 23.55 -2.67
C GLU A 66 15.36 22.71 -1.38
N GLY A 67 16.45 22.16 -0.81
CA GLY A 67 16.45 21.42 0.46
C GLY A 67 16.46 19.89 0.35
N GLY A 68 16.33 19.21 1.48
CA GLY A 68 16.43 17.75 1.59
C GLY A 68 15.14 17.05 1.98
N ILE A 69 15.22 15.74 2.22
CA ILE A 69 14.09 14.84 2.50
C ILE A 69 14.03 14.40 3.97
N LEU A 70 14.75 15.08 4.88
CA LEU A 70 14.85 14.66 6.28
C LEU A 70 13.47 14.53 6.97
N ASN A 71 12.55 15.48 6.75
CA ASN A 71 11.20 15.43 7.34
C ASN A 71 10.41 14.21 6.86
N ALA A 72 10.56 13.80 5.59
CA ALA A 72 9.90 12.61 5.06
C ALA A 72 10.46 11.34 5.69
N ILE A 73 11.79 11.26 5.89
CA ILE A 73 12.44 10.11 6.54
C ILE A 73 12.01 10.01 8.00
N LEU A 74 12.21 11.07 8.79
CA LEU A 74 11.86 11.08 10.21
C LEU A 74 10.35 10.92 10.41
N GLY A 75 9.54 11.60 9.61
CA GLY A 75 8.08 11.48 9.63
C GLY A 75 7.65 10.04 9.36
N SER A 76 8.21 9.37 8.36
CA SER A 76 7.89 7.96 8.07
C SER A 76 8.29 7.02 9.20
N ILE A 77 9.44 7.23 9.83
CA ILE A 77 9.91 6.41 10.97
C ILE A 77 8.99 6.61 12.18
N VAL A 78 8.74 7.87 12.56
CA VAL A 78 7.89 8.20 13.72
C VAL A 78 6.46 7.73 13.51
N LEU A 79 5.90 7.94 12.32
CA LEU A 79 4.56 7.46 11.98
C LEU A 79 4.49 5.93 11.94
N GLY A 80 5.46 5.27 11.31
CA GLY A 80 5.49 3.81 11.20
C GLY A 80 5.59 3.14 12.57
N ILE A 81 6.56 3.56 13.39
CA ILE A 81 6.75 3.01 14.74
C ILE A 81 5.59 3.41 15.65
N GLY A 82 5.19 4.68 15.66
CA GLY A 82 4.11 5.19 16.49
C GLY A 82 2.77 4.50 16.20
N ALA A 83 2.39 4.40 14.91
CA ALA A 83 1.17 3.72 14.50
C ALA A 83 1.22 2.23 14.85
N THR A 84 2.37 1.56 14.66
CA THR A 84 2.53 0.14 15.03
C THR A 84 2.39 -0.07 16.53
N LEU A 85 3.03 0.76 17.35
CA LEU A 85 2.94 0.65 18.81
C LEU A 85 1.51 0.86 19.30
N LEU A 86 0.82 1.90 18.81
CA LEU A 86 -0.58 2.16 19.14
C LEU A 86 -1.48 0.99 18.70
N ALA A 87 -1.25 0.46 17.49
CA ALA A 87 -1.99 -0.70 17.01
C ALA A 87 -1.76 -1.93 17.89
N LEU A 88 -0.53 -2.19 18.33
CA LEU A 88 -0.20 -3.30 19.23
C LEU A 88 -0.89 -3.15 20.59
N ILE A 89 -0.81 -1.96 21.20
CA ILE A 89 -1.42 -1.69 22.50
C ILE A 89 -2.92 -1.97 22.49
N LEU A 90 -3.62 -1.67 21.40
CA LEU A 90 -5.06 -1.90 21.27
C LEU A 90 -5.40 -3.31 20.80
N SER A 91 -4.66 -3.85 19.83
CA SER A 91 -4.98 -5.13 19.20
C SER A 91 -4.63 -6.34 20.06
N LEU A 92 -3.52 -6.31 20.81
CA LEU A 92 -3.10 -7.45 21.64
C LEU A 92 -4.14 -7.80 22.71
N PRO A 93 -4.59 -6.88 23.60
CA PRO A 93 -5.61 -7.18 24.59
C PRO A 93 -6.93 -7.63 23.95
N LEU A 94 -7.33 -7.00 22.85
CA LEU A 94 -8.55 -7.35 22.13
C LEU A 94 -8.49 -8.80 21.62
N VAL A 95 -7.42 -9.17 20.92
CA VAL A 95 -7.26 -10.52 20.37
C VAL A 95 -7.11 -11.56 21.48
N PHE A 96 -6.39 -11.25 22.56
CA PHE A 96 -6.31 -12.16 23.72
C PHE A 96 -7.67 -12.37 24.36
N TYR A 97 -8.44 -11.30 24.60
CA TYR A 97 -9.77 -11.39 25.18
C TYR A 97 -10.72 -12.24 24.31
N LEU A 98 -10.72 -11.99 23.00
CA LEU A 98 -11.53 -12.72 22.03
C LEU A 98 -11.21 -14.22 21.95
N ASN A 99 -9.96 -14.62 22.14
CA ASN A 99 -9.54 -16.02 21.97
C ASN A 99 -9.48 -16.81 23.28
N LEU A 100 -9.04 -16.20 24.39
CA LEU A 100 -8.86 -16.91 25.67
C LEU A 100 -10.12 -16.89 26.53
N TYR A 101 -10.85 -15.78 26.53
CA TYR A 101 -11.95 -15.56 27.49
C TYR A 101 -13.34 -15.77 26.88
N LEU A 102 -13.48 -15.64 25.56
CA LEU A 102 -14.76 -15.80 24.87
C LEU A 102 -14.90 -17.18 24.25
N LYS A 103 -16.09 -17.79 24.42
CA LYS A 103 -16.44 -19.04 23.75
C LYS A 103 -16.50 -18.84 22.24
N LYS A 104 -16.14 -19.86 21.44
CA LYS A 104 -16.16 -19.82 19.97
C LYS A 104 -17.50 -19.33 19.37
N ASN A 105 -18.64 -19.65 19.98
CA ASN A 105 -19.98 -19.22 19.53
C ASN A 105 -20.49 -17.94 20.23
N SER A 106 -19.62 -17.17 20.88
CA SER A 106 -20.03 -15.90 21.47
C SER A 106 -20.46 -14.93 20.39
N ARG A 107 -21.69 -14.39 20.50
CA ARG A 107 -22.20 -13.37 19.58
C ARG A 107 -21.29 -12.13 19.55
N LEU A 108 -20.69 -11.77 20.69
CA LEU A 108 -19.73 -10.67 20.77
C LEU A 108 -18.46 -10.96 19.96
N ALA A 109 -17.91 -12.17 20.06
CA ALA A 109 -16.71 -12.54 19.31
C ALA A 109 -16.96 -12.55 17.80
N LEU A 110 -18.14 -13.03 17.37
CA LEU A 110 -18.56 -13.01 15.97
C LEU A 110 -18.74 -11.57 15.45
N SER A 111 -19.43 -10.70 16.20
CA SER A 111 -19.63 -9.31 15.80
C SER A 111 -18.31 -8.55 15.69
N VAL A 112 -17.40 -8.68 16.66
CA VAL A 112 -16.11 -7.98 16.62
C VAL A 112 -15.28 -8.44 15.44
N ARG A 113 -15.21 -9.75 15.16
CA ARG A 113 -14.49 -10.29 13.99
C ARG A 113 -15.10 -9.79 12.69
N PHE A 114 -16.42 -9.75 12.57
CA PHE A 114 -17.09 -9.19 11.40
C PHE A 114 -16.69 -7.73 11.16
N PHE A 115 -16.66 -6.89 12.20
CA PHE A 115 -16.20 -5.50 12.05
C PHE A 115 -14.72 -5.42 11.63
N LEU A 116 -13.85 -6.28 12.18
CA LEU A 116 -12.44 -6.33 11.77
C LEU A 116 -12.29 -6.74 10.29
N ASP A 117 -13.06 -7.71 9.83
CA ASP A 117 -13.05 -8.15 8.43
C ASP A 117 -13.53 -7.04 7.50
N VAL A 118 -14.57 -6.30 7.89
CA VAL A 118 -15.05 -5.12 7.15
C VAL A 118 -13.96 -4.04 7.09
N LEU A 119 -13.29 -3.75 8.21
CA LEU A 119 -12.20 -2.79 8.26
C LEU A 119 -11.02 -3.22 7.36
N TRP A 120 -10.69 -4.51 7.31
CA TRP A 120 -9.64 -5.03 6.43
C TRP A 120 -10.02 -4.97 4.94
N GLY A 121 -11.31 -5.00 4.62
CA GLY A 121 -11.79 -4.87 3.24
C GLY A 121 -11.71 -3.44 2.67
N ILE A 122 -11.56 -2.41 3.51
CA ILE A 122 -11.49 -1.02 3.07
C ILE A 122 -10.08 -0.72 2.51
N PRO A 123 -9.96 -0.17 1.29
CA PRO A 123 -8.67 0.24 0.73
C PRO A 123 -7.96 1.28 1.61
N SER A 124 -6.63 1.15 1.75
CA SER A 124 -5.82 2.04 2.60
C SER A 124 -5.92 3.53 2.24
N ILE A 125 -6.13 3.85 0.96
CA ILE A 125 -6.31 5.23 0.48
C ILE A 125 -7.53 5.91 1.11
N VAL A 126 -8.59 5.16 1.41
CA VAL A 126 -9.82 5.67 2.02
C VAL A 126 -9.54 6.12 3.45
N TYR A 127 -8.80 5.31 4.21
CA TYR A 127 -8.36 5.68 5.56
C TYR A 127 -7.49 6.94 5.55
N GLY A 128 -6.58 7.06 4.58
CA GLY A 128 -5.75 8.26 4.41
C GLY A 128 -6.59 9.51 4.14
N ALA A 129 -7.52 9.44 3.18
CA ALA A 129 -8.39 10.57 2.85
C ALA A 129 -9.31 10.97 4.02
N PHE A 130 -9.93 9.99 4.69
CA PHE A 130 -10.78 10.25 5.85
C PHE A 130 -9.98 10.86 7.02
N GLY A 131 -8.82 10.28 7.35
CA GLY A 131 -7.93 10.81 8.38
C GLY A 131 -7.49 12.24 8.10
N PHE A 132 -7.18 12.56 6.84
CA PHE A 132 -6.85 13.92 6.41
C PHE A 132 -8.02 14.90 6.61
N ILE A 133 -9.25 14.49 6.27
CA ILE A 133 -10.45 15.32 6.50
C ILE A 133 -10.66 15.57 8.00
N VAL A 134 -10.53 14.55 8.84
CA VAL A 134 -10.65 14.68 10.30
C VAL A 134 -9.59 15.62 10.86
N MET A 135 -8.35 15.51 10.36
CA MET A 135 -7.25 16.37 10.77
C MET A 135 -7.54 17.86 10.45
N ILE A 136 -8.01 18.15 9.24
CA ILE A 136 -8.46 19.51 8.85
C ILE A 136 -9.60 19.98 9.76
N PHE A 137 -10.60 19.13 9.99
CA PHE A 137 -11.74 19.46 10.84
C PHE A 137 -11.32 19.82 12.28
N LEU A 138 -10.31 19.15 12.82
CA LEU A 138 -9.74 19.41 14.15
C LEU A 138 -8.74 20.58 14.17
N GLY A 139 -8.49 21.25 13.04
CA GLY A 139 -7.51 22.34 12.93
C GLY A 139 -6.06 21.88 13.05
N LEU A 140 -5.80 20.58 12.87
CA LEU A 140 -4.47 19.99 12.94
C LEU A 140 -3.71 20.27 11.63
N GLN A 141 -2.40 20.50 11.75
CA GLN A 141 -1.53 20.77 10.61
C GLN A 141 -1.24 19.49 9.81
N ALA A 142 -0.93 19.65 8.52
CA ALA A 142 -0.67 18.53 7.60
C ALA A 142 0.65 17.79 7.83
N SER A 143 1.50 18.27 8.75
CA SER A 143 2.81 17.69 9.03
C SER A 143 3.03 17.52 10.53
N LEU A 144 3.67 16.41 10.90
CA LEU A 144 4.02 16.08 12.28
C LEU A 144 5.28 16.83 12.76
N LEU A 145 6.11 17.32 11.82
CA LEU A 145 7.42 17.94 12.08
C LEU A 145 7.60 19.29 11.36
N ALA A 146 6.49 20.02 11.13
CA ALA A 146 6.33 21.24 10.32
C ALA A 146 6.07 21.02 8.82
#